data_AF-A0A936W950-F1
#
_entry.id   AF-A0A936W950-F1
#
_cell.length_a   1.000
_cell.length_b   1.000
_cell.length_c   1.000
_cell.angle_alpha   90.00
_cell.angle_beta   90.00
_cell.angle_gamma   90.00
#
_symmetry.space_group_name_H-M   'P 1'
#
loop_
_entity.id
_entity.type
_entity.pdbx_description
1 polymer ?
#
loop_
_entity_poly.entity_id
_entity_poly.type
_entity_poly.pdbx_seq_one_letter_code
_entity_poly.pdbx_strand_id
1 'polypeptide(L)'
;MVGACRWSLLVTVFGVSLLSTAQDSTLYVYGKVRNYATGQAPFGYEVLAVNVRDTTDALRARTDAKGKFELVMHADRVYALIYRAPDFTPKHMLFDLRGPSAAQWKDGFAMNVDMALVRVMPGLDASVFDEPVGRCGFNMNSGQFEWDQAYSEFRRPKLKQFTDSLERRAPTIAPDLPPLDIPVVLPK
;
A
#
# COMPACT_ATOMS: atom_id res chain seq x y z
N MET A 1 9.01 29.69 77.28
CA MET A 1 8.35 30.36 76.14
C MET A 1 9.19 30.12 74.90
N VAL A 2 8.57 29.51 73.85
CA VAL A 2 8.99 29.46 72.42
C VAL A 2 10.34 28.76 72.16
N GLY A 3 10.46 27.60 71.51
CA GLY A 3 9.77 27.07 70.34
C GLY A 3 10.61 27.32 69.09
N ALA A 4 11.19 26.29 68.45
CA ALA A 4 11.44 26.26 67.00
C ALA A 4 12.04 24.91 66.56
N CYS A 5 11.13 24.05 66.11
CA CYS A 5 11.38 22.95 65.19
C CYS A 5 12.07 23.49 63.92
N ARG A 6 13.18 22.89 63.49
CA ARG A 6 13.79 23.21 62.18
C ARG A 6 13.66 22.00 61.25
N TRP A 7 12.73 22.19 60.35
CA TRP A 7 12.22 21.34 59.28
C TRP A 7 13.30 21.04 58.24
N SER A 8 13.56 19.77 57.98
CA SER A 8 14.41 19.31 56.86
C SER A 8 13.73 19.59 55.53
N LEU A 9 14.31 20.47 54.70
CA LEU A 9 13.80 20.75 53.36
C LEU A 9 14.37 19.73 52.37
N LEU A 10 13.61 18.66 52.11
CA LEU A 10 13.85 17.71 51.03
C LEU A 10 13.20 18.29 49.76
N VAL A 11 14.01 18.79 48.84
CA VAL A 11 13.55 19.22 47.50
C VAL A 11 13.42 17.97 46.64
N THR A 12 12.21 17.43 46.54
CA THR A 12 11.89 16.35 45.61
C THR A 12 11.71 16.96 44.22
N VAL A 13 12.71 16.79 43.36
CA VAL A 13 12.60 17.08 41.92
C VAL A 13 11.64 16.05 41.32
N PHE A 14 10.38 16.44 41.12
CA PHE A 14 9.45 15.68 40.30
C PHE A 14 9.84 15.86 38.83
N GLY A 15 10.58 14.89 38.30
CA GLY A 15 10.82 14.76 36.87
C GLY A 15 9.50 14.50 36.17
N VAL A 16 8.92 15.53 35.54
CA VAL A 16 7.82 15.36 34.60
C VAL A 16 8.43 14.73 33.35
N SER A 17 8.42 13.40 33.30
CA SER A 17 8.69 12.67 32.07
C SER A 17 7.60 13.04 31.09
N LEU A 18 7.89 13.95 30.16
CA LEU A 18 7.08 14.16 28.96
C LEU A 18 7.07 12.82 28.22
N LEU A 19 5.97 12.07 28.36
CA LEU A 19 5.66 10.95 27.51
C LEU A 19 5.42 11.52 26.11
N SER A 20 6.47 11.63 25.31
CA SER A 20 6.34 11.79 23.86
C SER A 20 5.69 10.53 23.34
N THR A 21 4.37 10.56 23.14
CA THR A 21 3.71 9.55 22.32
C THR A 21 4.23 9.75 20.91
N ALA A 22 5.10 8.84 20.45
CA ALA A 22 5.34 8.68 19.03
C ALA A 22 4.00 8.25 18.43
N GLN A 23 3.22 9.23 17.95
CA GLN A 23 1.99 8.95 17.21
C GLN A 23 2.41 8.34 15.88
N ASP A 24 2.08 7.06 15.68
CA ASP A 24 2.45 6.31 14.48
C ASP A 24 1.67 6.84 13.28
N SER A 25 2.23 7.88 12.64
CA SER A 25 1.74 8.44 11.38
C SER A 25 1.97 7.41 10.27
N THR A 26 0.99 6.53 10.09
CA THR A 26 1.13 5.33 9.26
C THR A 26 -0.12 5.05 8.43
N LEU A 27 0.11 4.51 7.24
CA LEU A 27 -0.91 3.90 6.40
C LEU A 27 -0.78 2.38 6.49
N TYR A 28 -1.82 1.74 7.00
CA TYR A 28 -1.98 0.29 6.99
C TYR A 28 -2.55 -0.17 5.64
N VAL A 29 -1.72 -0.82 4.83
CA VAL A 29 -2.12 -1.34 3.52
C VAL A 29 -2.29 -2.86 3.62
N TYR A 30 -3.46 -3.35 3.23
CA TYR A 30 -3.78 -4.76 3.28
C TYR A 30 -4.56 -5.19 2.05
N GLY A 31 -4.53 -6.46 1.70
CA GLY A 31 -5.37 -6.96 0.61
C GLY A 31 -4.99 -8.35 0.17
N LYS A 32 -5.43 -8.74 -1.02
CA LYS A 32 -5.19 -10.07 -1.58
C LYS A 32 -4.47 -10.02 -2.91
N VAL A 33 -3.50 -10.91 -3.07
CA VAL A 33 -2.91 -11.24 -4.36
C VAL A 33 -3.60 -12.48 -4.90
N ARG A 34 -3.88 -12.51 -6.21
CA ARG A 34 -4.41 -13.69 -6.91
C ARG A 34 -3.73 -13.87 -8.26
N ASN A 35 -3.70 -15.10 -8.76
CA ASN A 35 -3.42 -15.35 -10.16
C ASN A 35 -4.61 -14.84 -10.98
N TYR A 36 -4.35 -13.97 -11.97
CA TYR A 36 -5.36 -13.48 -12.90
C TYR A 36 -6.09 -14.64 -13.57
N ALA A 37 -5.38 -15.58 -14.21
CA ALA A 37 -6.01 -16.61 -15.02
C ALA A 37 -6.87 -17.63 -14.24
N THR A 38 -6.52 -17.93 -12.99
CA THR A 38 -7.18 -19.00 -12.22
C THR A 38 -7.94 -18.52 -10.99
N GLY A 39 -7.83 -17.23 -10.64
CA GLY A 39 -8.35 -16.68 -9.39
C GLY A 39 -7.66 -17.22 -8.11
N GLN A 40 -6.75 -18.19 -8.22
CA GLN A 40 -6.14 -18.84 -7.08
C GLN A 40 -5.24 -17.89 -6.30
N ALA A 41 -5.36 -17.97 -4.99
CA ALA A 41 -4.51 -17.26 -4.04
C ALA A 41 -3.13 -17.92 -3.97
N PRO A 42 -2.05 -17.19 -4.23
CA PRO A 42 -0.71 -17.71 -4.08
C PRO A 42 -0.20 -17.54 -2.65
N PHE A 43 0.42 -18.58 -2.11
CA PHE A 43 1.10 -18.56 -0.82
C PHE A 43 2.57 -18.13 -0.97
N GLY A 44 3.05 -17.26 -0.07
CA GLY A 44 4.47 -16.91 0.05
C GLY A 44 4.99 -15.87 -0.95
N TYR A 45 4.13 -15.27 -1.76
CA TYR A 45 4.51 -14.26 -2.76
C TYR A 45 4.94 -12.97 -2.06
N GLU A 46 5.95 -12.32 -2.61
CA GLU A 46 6.56 -11.15 -1.98
C GLU A 46 5.79 -9.88 -2.32
N VAL A 47 5.47 -9.10 -1.29
CA VAL A 47 4.93 -7.75 -1.42
C VAL A 47 5.89 -6.80 -0.72
N LEU A 48 6.39 -5.82 -1.47
CA LEU A 48 7.40 -4.87 -1.01
C LEU A 48 6.85 -3.45 -1.06
N ALA A 49 7.05 -2.66 -0.03
CA ALA A 49 6.94 -1.21 -0.13
C ALA A 49 8.34 -0.60 -0.08
N VAL A 50 8.75 0.05 -1.16
CA VAL A 50 10.07 0.67 -1.28
C VAL A 50 9.90 2.17 -1.42
N ASN A 51 10.60 2.95 -0.60
CA ASN A 51 10.61 4.40 -0.76
C ASN A 51 11.30 4.76 -2.09
N VAL A 52 10.63 5.56 -2.92
CA VAL A 52 11.12 5.90 -4.27
C VAL A 52 12.37 6.78 -4.25
N ARG A 53 12.66 7.44 -3.13
CA ARG A 53 13.86 8.28 -2.94
C ARG A 53 15.01 7.53 -2.27
N ASP A 54 14.70 6.51 -1.49
CA ASP A 54 15.69 5.70 -0.77
C ASP A 54 15.23 4.24 -0.77
N THR A 55 15.86 3.43 -1.62
CA THR A 55 15.47 2.04 -1.81
C THR A 55 16.07 1.09 -0.77
N THR A 56 16.87 1.60 0.18
CA THR A 56 17.50 0.77 1.22
C THR A 56 16.53 0.35 2.32
N ASP A 57 15.47 1.12 2.51
CA ASP A 57 14.40 0.87 3.49
C ASP A 57 13.18 0.26 2.77
N ALA A 58 13.20 -1.08 2.65
CA ALA A 58 12.12 -1.84 2.03
C ALA A 58 11.31 -2.59 3.10
N LEU A 59 10.04 -2.23 3.22
CA LEU A 59 9.07 -2.97 4.03
C LEU A 59 8.65 -4.23 3.27
N ARG A 60 8.54 -5.36 3.96
CA ARG A 60 8.29 -6.67 3.33
C ARG A 60 7.15 -7.41 3.98
N ALA A 61 6.30 -7.97 3.13
CA ALA A 61 5.29 -8.94 3.52
C ALA A 61 5.35 -10.15 2.58
N ARG A 62 4.78 -11.26 3.05
CA ARG A 62 4.51 -12.43 2.21
C ARG A 62 3.04 -12.75 2.29
N THR A 63 2.49 -13.24 1.17
CA THR A 63 1.09 -13.62 1.13
C THR A 63 0.81 -14.89 1.96
N ASP A 64 -0.30 -14.92 2.67
CA ASP A 64 -0.78 -16.11 3.38
C ASP A 64 -1.44 -17.13 2.41
N ALA A 65 -1.97 -18.24 2.94
CA ALA A 65 -2.59 -19.30 2.14
C ALA A 65 -3.87 -18.84 1.40
N LYS A 66 -4.41 -17.68 1.77
CA LYS A 66 -5.56 -17.01 1.13
C LYS A 66 -5.11 -15.82 0.27
N GLY A 67 -3.81 -15.67 0.04
CA GLY A 67 -3.23 -14.62 -0.78
C GLY A 67 -3.16 -13.28 -0.07
N LYS A 68 -3.49 -13.22 1.23
CA LYS A 68 -3.55 -11.97 1.97
C LYS A 68 -2.17 -11.44 2.33
N PHE A 69 -1.99 -10.13 2.28
CA PHE A 69 -0.79 -9.44 2.74
C PHE A 69 -1.18 -8.19 3.54
N GLU A 70 -0.25 -7.74 4.38
CA GLU A 70 -0.42 -6.57 5.26
C GLU A 70 0.94 -5.86 5.38
N LEU A 71 0.95 -4.54 5.26
CA LEU A 71 2.12 -3.67 5.35
C LEU A 71 1.76 -2.37 6.08
N VAL A 72 2.70 -1.82 6.85
CA VAL A 72 2.54 -0.52 7.53
C VAL A 72 3.53 0.44 6.92
N MET A 73 3.05 1.42 6.14
CA MET A 73 3.88 2.44 5.50
C MET A 73 3.91 3.71 6.34
N HIS A 74 5.08 4.32 6.51
CA HIS A 74 5.23 5.55 7.29
C HIS A 74 4.88 6.80 6.47
N ALA A 75 4.30 7.81 7.13
CA ALA A 75 3.93 9.09 6.55
C ALA A 75 5.09 9.85 5.86
N ASP A 76 4.73 10.90 5.12
CA ASP A 76 5.64 11.86 4.47
C ASP A 76 6.63 11.25 3.47
N ARG A 77 6.27 10.09 2.93
CA ARG A 77 7.07 9.32 1.97
C ARG A 77 6.25 8.95 0.75
N VAL A 78 6.96 8.63 -0.33
CA VAL A 78 6.35 8.07 -1.53
C VAL A 78 6.86 6.65 -1.69
N TYR A 79 5.96 5.68 -1.73
CA TYR A 79 6.28 4.27 -1.87
C TYR A 79 5.89 3.72 -3.23
N ALA A 80 6.73 2.86 -3.80
CA ALA A 80 6.31 1.86 -4.76
C ALA A 80 5.90 0.60 -3.99
N LEU A 81 4.62 0.22 -4.07
CA LEU A 81 4.12 -1.07 -3.58
C LEU A 81 4.23 -2.09 -4.71
N ILE A 82 5.19 -3.01 -4.60
CA ILE A 82 5.63 -3.92 -5.64
C ILE A 82 5.20 -5.35 -5.27
N TYR A 83 4.56 -6.02 -6.22
CA TYR A 83 4.15 -7.42 -6.12
C TYR A 83 5.06 -8.27 -6.99
N ARG A 84 5.72 -9.26 -6.38
CA ARG A 84 6.67 -10.15 -7.06
C ARG A 84 6.41 -11.60 -6.73
N ALA A 85 6.45 -12.43 -7.78
CA ALA A 85 6.34 -13.86 -7.64
C ALA A 85 7.06 -14.58 -8.78
N PRO A 86 7.58 -15.80 -8.53
CA PRO A 86 8.14 -16.64 -9.59
C PRO A 86 7.11 -16.89 -10.70
N ASP A 87 7.54 -16.81 -11.96
CA ASP A 87 6.69 -17.00 -13.16
C ASP A 87 5.57 -15.99 -13.37
N PHE A 88 5.52 -14.89 -12.60
CA PHE A 88 4.54 -13.81 -12.79
C PHE A 88 5.22 -12.51 -13.20
N THR A 89 4.54 -11.74 -14.04
CA THR A 89 4.94 -10.38 -14.38
C THR A 89 4.85 -9.50 -13.14
N PRO A 90 5.95 -8.85 -12.71
CA PRO A 90 5.92 -7.90 -11.61
C PRO A 90 4.97 -6.75 -11.90
N LYS A 91 4.25 -6.31 -10.87
CA LYS A 91 3.38 -5.13 -10.94
C LYS A 91 3.67 -4.23 -9.76
N HIS A 92 3.41 -2.95 -9.91
CA HIS A 92 3.54 -2.01 -8.80
C HIS A 92 2.48 -0.91 -8.84
N MET A 93 2.28 -0.28 -7.69
CA MET A 93 1.46 0.91 -7.53
C MET A 93 2.25 1.98 -6.79
N LEU A 94 1.85 3.24 -6.97
CA LEU A 94 2.49 4.37 -6.30
C LEU A 94 1.59 4.89 -5.17
N PHE A 95 2.18 5.10 -4.01
CA PHE A 95 1.53 5.69 -2.84
C PHE A 95 2.25 6.97 -2.47
N ASP A 96 1.58 8.10 -2.60
CA ASP A 96 2.06 9.38 -2.10
C ASP A 96 1.45 9.66 -0.73
N LEU A 97 2.21 9.39 0.34
CA LEU A 97 1.76 9.56 1.72
C LEU A 97 2.10 10.95 2.28
N ARG A 98 2.34 11.93 1.42
CA ARG A 98 2.48 13.33 1.80
C ARG A 98 1.09 13.99 1.77
N GLY A 99 0.92 15.06 2.54
CA GLY A 99 -0.28 15.91 2.49
C GLY A 99 -1.09 15.96 3.77
N PRO A 100 -1.42 14.84 4.45
CA PRO A 100 -2.17 14.91 5.70
C PRO A 100 -1.37 15.66 6.77
N SER A 101 -2.07 16.49 7.55
CA SER A 101 -1.50 17.15 8.73
C SER A 101 -1.28 16.16 9.88
N ALA A 102 -0.48 16.54 10.87
CA ALA A 102 -0.28 15.73 12.09
C ALA A 102 -1.61 15.37 12.79
N ALA A 103 -2.59 16.28 12.78
CA ALA A 103 -3.90 16.02 13.35
C ALA A 103 -4.69 14.96 12.55
N GLN A 104 -4.54 14.93 11.23
CA GLN A 104 -5.18 13.94 10.36
C GLN A 104 -4.49 12.57 10.45
N TRP A 105 -3.19 12.54 10.70
CA TRP A 105 -2.45 11.30 10.95
C TRP A 105 -2.72 10.65 12.31
N LYS A 106 -3.41 11.36 13.23
CA LYS A 106 -3.57 10.95 14.64
C LYS A 106 -4.06 9.50 14.80
N ASP A 107 -5.01 9.09 13.96
CA ASP A 107 -5.62 7.76 14.01
C ASP A 107 -5.05 6.79 12.95
N GLY A 108 -4.08 7.26 12.17
CA GLY A 108 -3.57 6.57 10.98
C GLY A 108 -4.60 6.46 9.87
N PHE A 109 -4.23 5.75 8.82
CA PHE A 109 -5.12 5.42 7.70
C PHE A 109 -5.06 3.93 7.41
N ALA A 110 -6.09 3.41 6.76
CA ALA A 110 -6.09 2.04 6.26
C ALA A 110 -6.62 2.00 4.83
N MET A 111 -6.03 1.15 4.00
CA MET A 111 -6.45 1.01 2.60
C MET A 111 -6.40 -0.46 2.16
N ASN A 112 -7.52 -0.93 1.63
CA ASN A 112 -7.58 -2.24 0.99
C ASN A 112 -7.05 -2.16 -0.44
N VAL A 113 -6.18 -3.10 -0.81
CA VAL A 113 -5.63 -3.17 -2.15
C VAL A 113 -5.44 -4.60 -2.63
N ASP A 114 -6.30 -4.99 -3.55
CA ASP A 114 -6.22 -6.29 -4.18
C ASP A 114 -5.44 -6.22 -5.50
N MET A 115 -4.73 -7.29 -5.83
CA MET A 115 -3.88 -7.38 -7.01
C MET A 115 -4.05 -8.72 -7.72
N ALA A 116 -4.26 -8.68 -9.03
CA ALA A 116 -4.22 -9.86 -9.89
C ALA A 116 -2.91 -9.90 -10.69
N LEU A 117 -2.08 -10.91 -10.46
CA LEU A 117 -0.84 -11.12 -11.18
C LEU A 117 -1.05 -11.99 -12.41
N VAL A 118 -0.37 -11.63 -13.50
CA VAL A 118 -0.44 -12.35 -14.78
C VAL A 118 0.84 -13.18 -14.90
N ARG A 119 0.71 -14.46 -15.29
CA ARG A 119 1.88 -15.29 -15.54
C ARG A 119 2.69 -14.73 -16.71
N VAL A 120 4.01 -14.83 -16.62
CA VAL A 120 4.90 -14.51 -17.74
C VAL A 120 4.55 -15.44 -18.91
N MET A 121 4.24 -14.84 -20.06
CA MET A 121 3.89 -15.57 -21.27
C MET A 121 4.90 -15.23 -22.37
N PRO A 122 5.62 -16.21 -22.92
CA PRO A 122 6.58 -15.96 -23.99
C PRO A 122 5.97 -15.18 -25.17
N GLY A 123 6.67 -14.13 -25.58
CA GLY A 123 6.27 -13.26 -26.69
C GLY A 123 5.10 -12.33 -26.42
N LEU A 124 4.53 -12.28 -25.22
CA LEU A 124 3.54 -11.27 -24.82
C LEU A 124 4.27 -10.05 -24.26
N ASP A 125 4.07 -8.89 -24.88
CA ASP A 125 4.61 -7.64 -24.39
C ASP A 125 3.89 -7.22 -23.10
N ALA A 126 4.64 -7.12 -22.01
CA ALA A 126 4.16 -6.75 -20.68
C ALA A 126 4.71 -5.39 -20.20
N SER A 127 5.32 -4.60 -21.09
CA SER A 127 5.88 -3.27 -20.81
C SER A 127 4.85 -2.28 -20.24
N VAL A 128 3.55 -2.54 -20.43
CA VAL A 128 2.49 -1.78 -19.77
C VAL A 128 2.70 -1.71 -18.25
N PHE A 129 3.29 -2.74 -17.61
CA PHE A 129 3.50 -2.79 -16.16
C PHE A 129 4.82 -2.13 -15.69
N ASP A 130 5.61 -1.57 -16.61
CA ASP A 130 6.77 -0.72 -16.27
C ASP A 130 6.33 0.61 -15.66
N GLU A 131 5.12 1.04 -15.98
CA GLU A 131 4.41 2.14 -15.32
C GLU A 131 3.48 1.59 -14.21
N PRO A 132 3.22 2.35 -13.13
CA PRO A 132 2.37 1.88 -12.04
C PRO A 132 0.96 1.57 -12.52
N VAL A 133 0.36 0.52 -11.97
CA VAL A 133 -1.03 0.11 -12.30
C VAL A 133 -2.03 1.09 -11.73
N GLY A 134 -1.73 1.66 -10.56
CA GLY A 134 -2.54 2.68 -9.90
C GLY A 134 -1.66 3.66 -9.10
N ARG A 135 -2.21 4.84 -8.83
CA ARG A 135 -1.60 5.86 -7.98
C ARG A 135 -2.58 6.29 -6.92
N CYS A 136 -2.14 6.35 -5.67
CA CYS A 136 -2.92 6.78 -4.53
C CYS A 136 -2.26 8.01 -3.90
N GLY A 137 -3.08 8.97 -3.46
CA GLY A 137 -2.63 10.17 -2.75
C GLY A 137 -3.71 10.71 -1.83
N PHE A 138 -3.31 11.64 -0.95
CA PHE A 138 -4.25 12.25 -0.01
C PHE A 138 -5.16 13.28 -0.68
N ASN A 139 -6.47 13.12 -0.52
CA ASN A 139 -7.47 14.08 -0.97
C ASN A 139 -7.83 15.01 0.20
N MET A 140 -7.50 16.29 0.07
CA MET A 140 -7.77 17.29 1.10
C MET A 140 -9.26 17.53 1.35
N ASN A 141 -10.12 17.27 0.36
CA ASN A 141 -11.56 17.50 0.47
C ASN A 141 -12.25 16.41 1.29
N SER A 142 -11.89 15.15 1.06
CA SER A 142 -12.44 14.01 1.80
C SER A 142 -11.67 13.70 3.08
N GLY A 143 -10.42 14.19 3.17
CA GLY A 143 -9.50 13.86 4.25
C GLY A 143 -9.08 12.39 4.25
N GLN A 144 -9.07 11.73 3.08
CA GLN A 144 -8.75 10.31 2.91
C GLN A 144 -7.69 10.10 1.82
N PHE A 145 -7.03 8.94 1.87
CA PHE A 145 -6.23 8.45 0.75
C PHE A 145 -7.14 7.85 -0.32
N GLU A 146 -6.98 8.32 -1.55
CA GLU A 146 -7.84 7.95 -2.68
C GLU A 146 -7.02 7.66 -3.92
N TRP A 147 -7.59 6.84 -4.81
CA TRP A 147 -7.00 6.60 -6.12
C TRP A 147 -7.12 7.82 -7.02
N ASP A 148 -6.04 8.10 -7.75
CA ASP A 148 -6.03 9.10 -8.81
C ASP A 148 -6.88 8.60 -9.98
N GLN A 149 -8.10 9.13 -10.07
CA GLN A 149 -9.06 8.75 -11.11
C GLN A 149 -8.59 9.17 -12.50
N ALA A 150 -7.98 10.35 -12.63
CA ALA A 150 -7.47 10.83 -13.91
C ALA A 150 -6.34 9.91 -14.41
N TYR A 151 -5.44 9.49 -13.52
CA TYR A 151 -4.42 8.50 -13.83
C TYR A 151 -5.03 7.14 -14.21
N SER A 152 -6.05 6.70 -13.46
CA SER A 152 -6.74 5.44 -13.73
C SER A 152 -7.38 5.43 -15.12
N GLU A 153 -8.08 6.50 -15.47
CA GLU A 153 -8.69 6.67 -16.80
C GLU A 153 -7.66 6.72 -17.92
N PHE A 154 -6.54 7.41 -17.71
CA PHE A 154 -5.42 7.45 -18.65
C PHE A 154 -4.80 6.06 -18.90
N ARG A 155 -4.69 5.24 -17.85
CA ARG A 155 -4.06 3.91 -17.92
C ARG A 155 -4.98 2.83 -18.45
N ARG A 156 -6.29 2.97 -18.25
CA ARG A 156 -7.31 1.96 -18.58
C ARG A 156 -7.23 1.43 -20.02
N PRO A 157 -7.06 2.25 -21.08
CA PRO A 157 -6.95 1.72 -22.45
C PRO A 157 -5.72 0.82 -22.65
N LYS A 158 -4.55 1.19 -22.10
CA LYS A 158 -3.33 0.39 -22.22
C LYS A 158 -3.45 -0.96 -21.50
N LEU A 159 -4.01 -0.93 -20.29
CA LEU A 159 -4.24 -2.15 -19.51
C LEU A 159 -5.27 -3.05 -20.19
N LYS A 160 -6.34 -2.49 -20.75
CA LYS A 160 -7.31 -3.24 -21.54
C LYS A 160 -6.66 -3.88 -22.76
N GLN A 161 -5.86 -3.15 -23.53
CA GLN A 161 -5.17 -3.69 -24.71
C GLN A 161 -4.24 -4.86 -24.35
N PHE A 162 -3.55 -4.78 -23.21
CA PHE A 162 -2.76 -5.89 -22.70
C PHE A 162 -3.65 -7.10 -22.37
N THR A 163 -4.75 -6.89 -21.65
CA THR A 163 -5.71 -7.95 -21.32
C THR A 163 -6.29 -8.62 -22.57
N ASP A 164 -6.74 -7.84 -23.55
CA ASP A 164 -7.25 -8.36 -24.83
C ASP A 164 -6.17 -9.17 -25.58
N SER A 165 -4.89 -8.82 -25.41
CA SER A 165 -3.75 -9.55 -26.00
C SER A 165 -3.42 -10.84 -25.25
N LEU A 166 -3.58 -10.84 -23.92
CA LEU A 166 -3.44 -12.01 -23.06
C LEU A 166 -4.54 -13.04 -23.38
N GLU A 167 -5.79 -12.59 -23.47
CA GLU A 167 -6.95 -13.45 -23.73
C GLU A 167 -6.89 -14.12 -25.10
N ARG A 168 -6.51 -13.39 -26.16
CA ARG A 168 -6.31 -13.95 -27.50
C ARG A 168 -5.28 -15.08 -27.55
N ARG A 169 -4.32 -15.10 -26.63
CA ARG A 169 -3.23 -16.07 -26.60
C ARG A 169 -3.52 -17.25 -25.70
N ALA A 170 -4.54 -17.16 -24.85
CA ALA A 170 -4.82 -18.16 -23.85
C ALA A 170 -6.15 -18.85 -24.18
N PRO A 171 -6.15 -19.99 -24.89
CA PRO A 171 -7.38 -20.66 -25.31
C PRO A 171 -8.21 -21.28 -24.16
N THR A 172 -7.84 -21.09 -22.89
CA THR A 172 -8.59 -21.58 -21.72
C THR A 172 -8.34 -20.71 -20.47
N ILE A 173 -8.42 -19.39 -20.61
CA ILE A 173 -8.61 -18.50 -19.46
C ILE A 173 -10.12 -18.36 -19.27
N ALA A 174 -10.62 -18.70 -18.08
CA ALA A 174 -12.04 -18.89 -17.81
C ALA A 174 -12.91 -17.72 -18.31
N PRO A 175 -14.11 -18.00 -18.88
CA PRO A 175 -14.97 -16.97 -19.50
C PRO A 175 -15.56 -15.94 -18.51
N ASP A 176 -15.27 -16.03 -17.22
CA ASP A 176 -15.82 -15.21 -16.13
C ASP A 176 -14.78 -14.28 -15.46
N LEU A 177 -13.64 -14.05 -16.10
CA LEU A 177 -12.60 -13.21 -15.53
C LEU A 177 -12.97 -11.72 -15.53
N PRO A 178 -12.98 -11.06 -14.36
CA PRO A 178 -13.07 -9.60 -14.34
C PRO A 178 -11.87 -9.03 -15.10
N PRO A 179 -12.03 -7.85 -15.74
CA PRO A 179 -10.90 -7.12 -16.29
C PRO A 179 -9.79 -6.97 -15.25
N LEU A 180 -8.58 -6.60 -15.68
CA LEU A 180 -7.62 -6.05 -14.72
C LEU A 180 -8.24 -4.76 -14.17
N ASP A 181 -8.96 -4.90 -13.07
CA ASP A 181 -9.59 -3.80 -12.36
C ASP A 181 -8.46 -2.95 -11.81
N ILE A 182 -8.29 -1.77 -12.40
CA ILE A 182 -7.69 -0.69 -11.62
C ILE A 182 -8.65 -0.53 -10.44
N PRO A 183 -8.18 -0.56 -9.19
CA PRO A 183 -9.07 -0.36 -8.05
C PRO A 183 -9.76 1.00 -8.20
N VAL A 184 -10.98 0.99 -8.72
CA VAL A 184 -11.85 2.16 -8.77
C VAL A 184 -12.51 2.18 -7.41
N VAL A 185 -12.00 3.01 -6.50
CA VAL A 185 -12.77 3.36 -5.31
C VAL A 185 -13.95 4.19 -5.80
N LEU A 186 -15.13 3.57 -5.78
CA LEU A 186 -16.38 4.30 -5.92
C LEU A 186 -16.50 5.20 -4.69
N PRO A 187 -16.78 6.51 -4.86
CA PRO A 187 -17.13 7.36 -3.72
C PRO A 187 -18.34 6.73 -3.02
N LYS A 188 -18.27 6.64 -1.68
CA LYS A 188 -19.43 6.27 -0.86
C LYS A 188 -20.46 7.40 -0.88
#